data_AF-A0A9X4AS07-F1
#
_entry.id   AF-A0A9X4AS07-F1
#
_cell.length_a   1.000
_cell.length_b   1.000
_cell.length_c   1.000
_cell.angle_alpha   90.00
_cell.angle_beta   90.00
_cell.angle_gamma   90.00
#
_symmetry.space_group_name_H-M   'P 1'
#
loop_
_entity.id
_entity.type
_entity.pdbx_description
1 polymer ?
#
loop_
_entity_poly.entity_id
_entity_poly.type
_entity_poly.pdbx_seq_one_letter_code
_entity_poly.pdbx_strand_id
1 'polypeptide(L)'
;MNGRSQERDKSGDEAPVSAPNIAAERHVVELRRAFDTSFAAPPRDAERSGELVLAIQAGGQGYALRLSDIDGVHECRKVVPLPEGPPGLLGITGIRGRLFAVHALGALLGLPTWNEKPRWLLIAGGDEPIAIGVASIEACLEVSPADLVPVDSAKEDEAHVREIVTLAGEARGVLVLESLVARALERAGERREGAS
;
A
#
# COMPACT_ATOMS: atom_id res chain seq x y z
N MET A 1 -15.30 89.05 -28.78
CA MET A 1 -13.97 89.33 -29.37
C MET A 1 -13.00 89.42 -28.21
N ASN A 2 -11.92 88.68 -28.01
CA ASN A 2 -11.14 87.60 -28.64
C ASN A 2 -10.40 86.96 -27.43
N GLY A 3 -9.86 85.75 -27.37
CA GLY A 3 -9.50 84.75 -28.35
C GLY A 3 -8.72 83.65 -27.60
N ARG A 4 -8.64 82.48 -28.23
CA ARG A 4 -7.88 81.29 -27.79
C ARG A 4 -6.38 81.56 -27.67
N SER A 5 -5.71 80.79 -26.80
CA SER A 5 -4.43 80.06 -27.02
C SER A 5 -4.02 79.41 -25.67
N GLN A 6 -3.97 78.08 -25.54
CA GLN A 6 -2.84 77.20 -25.91
C GLN A 6 -1.52 77.62 -25.25
N GLU A 7 -0.64 76.76 -24.74
CA GLU A 7 -0.54 75.31 -24.51
C GLU A 7 0.89 75.10 -23.97
N ARG A 8 1.14 73.93 -23.36
CA ARG A 8 2.44 73.33 -22.98
C ARG A 8 2.89 73.67 -21.56
N ASP A 9 3.28 72.70 -20.74
CA ASP A 9 4.18 71.59 -21.10
C ASP A 9 3.96 70.36 -20.19
N LYS A 10 3.93 69.17 -20.83
CA LYS A 10 4.46 67.83 -20.42
C LYS A 10 4.14 67.26 -19.03
N SER A 11 4.14 65.96 -18.78
CA SER A 11 4.20 64.69 -19.52
C SER A 11 4.36 63.64 -18.42
N GLY A 12 3.74 62.48 -18.56
CA GLY A 12 3.85 61.33 -17.64
C GLY A 12 2.52 60.58 -17.67
N ASP A 13 2.25 59.83 -18.71
CA ASP A 13 2.61 58.40 -18.80
C ASP A 13 1.94 57.59 -17.67
N GLU A 14 0.64 57.36 -17.83
CA GLU A 14 -0.03 56.22 -17.19
C GLU A 14 -0.52 55.30 -18.32
N ALA A 15 0.15 54.15 -18.44
CA ALA A 15 -0.28 53.02 -19.22
C ALA A 15 -1.71 52.60 -18.80
N PRO A 16 -2.56 52.11 -19.72
CA PRO A 16 -3.91 51.73 -19.39
C PRO A 16 -3.89 50.51 -18.45
N VAL A 17 -4.53 50.67 -17.30
CA VAL A 17 -4.81 49.62 -16.32
C VAL A 17 -5.43 48.42 -17.01
N SER A 18 -4.76 47.27 -16.92
CA SER A 18 -5.18 45.97 -17.46
C SER A 18 -6.62 45.63 -17.09
N ALA A 19 -7.44 45.33 -18.09
CA ALA A 19 -8.77 44.78 -17.92
C ALA A 19 -8.74 43.46 -17.11
N PRO A 20 -9.77 43.17 -16.29
CA PRO A 20 -9.84 41.95 -15.50
C PRO A 20 -9.86 40.70 -16.40
N ASN A 21 -9.08 39.68 -16.05
CA ASN A 21 -8.89 38.47 -16.82
C ASN A 21 -10.09 37.51 -16.66
N ILE A 22 -11.18 37.81 -17.36
CA ILE A 22 -12.45 37.05 -17.36
C ILE A 22 -12.22 35.54 -17.65
N ALA A 23 -11.15 35.17 -18.36
CA ALA A 23 -10.81 33.78 -18.65
C ALA A 23 -10.29 33.03 -17.41
N ALA A 24 -9.49 33.69 -16.55
CA ALA A 24 -8.99 33.09 -15.32
C ALA A 24 -10.11 32.87 -14.29
N GLU A 25 -11.03 33.84 -14.16
CA GLU A 25 -12.17 33.73 -13.25
C GLU A 25 -13.13 32.62 -13.66
N ARG A 26 -13.37 32.45 -14.97
CA ARG A 26 -14.16 31.32 -15.49
C ARG A 26 -13.52 29.98 -15.18
N HIS A 27 -12.20 29.88 -15.33
CA HIS A 27 -11.47 28.66 -15.06
C HIS A 27 -11.49 28.27 -13.57
N VAL A 28 -11.38 29.26 -12.66
CA VAL A 28 -11.49 29.02 -11.21
C VAL A 28 -12.88 28.51 -10.82
N VAL A 29 -13.93 29.08 -11.41
CA VAL A 29 -15.32 28.63 -11.16
C VAL A 29 -15.55 27.22 -11.71
N GLU A 30 -14.97 26.91 -12.87
CA GLU A 30 -15.04 25.59 -13.48
C GLU A 30 -14.31 24.52 -12.65
N LEU A 31 -13.10 24.82 -12.21
CA LEU A 31 -12.32 23.96 -11.30
C LEU A 31 -13.06 23.75 -9.97
N ARG A 32 -13.65 24.80 -9.40
CA ARG A 32 -14.45 24.70 -8.17
C ARG A 32 -15.68 23.82 -8.36
N ARG A 33 -16.40 23.96 -9.48
CA ARG A 33 -17.55 23.10 -9.78
C ARG A 33 -17.15 21.65 -10.02
N ALA A 34 -16.04 21.41 -10.71
CA ALA A 34 -15.51 20.06 -10.91
C ALA A 34 -15.14 19.40 -9.57
N PHE A 35 -14.51 20.16 -8.68
CA PHE A 35 -14.17 19.74 -7.32
C PHE A 35 -15.41 19.48 -6.45
N ASP A 36 -16.34 20.42 -6.41
CA ASP A 36 -17.59 20.28 -5.64
C ASP A 36 -18.41 19.09 -6.17
N THR A 37 -18.38 18.79 -7.47
CA THR A 37 -19.08 17.64 -8.05
C THR A 37 -18.42 16.32 -7.69
N SER A 38 -17.08 16.24 -7.65
CA SER A 38 -16.39 15.00 -7.25
C SER A 38 -16.54 14.71 -5.75
N PHE A 39 -16.72 15.73 -4.91
CA PHE A 39 -16.85 15.58 -3.46
C PHE A 39 -18.30 15.56 -2.93
N ALA A 40 -19.25 16.23 -3.60
CA ALA A 40 -20.64 16.35 -3.15
C ALA A 40 -21.58 15.30 -3.74
N ALA A 41 -21.13 14.50 -4.70
CA ALA A 41 -21.86 13.30 -5.07
C ALA A 41 -21.88 12.36 -3.86
N PRO A 42 -23.07 11.95 -3.34
CA PRO A 42 -23.09 10.83 -2.39
C PRO A 42 -22.36 9.67 -3.05
N PRO A 43 -21.44 8.97 -2.38
CA PRO A 43 -20.70 7.89 -3.01
C PRO A 43 -21.72 6.89 -3.53
N ARG A 44 -21.93 6.86 -4.85
CA ARG A 44 -22.93 5.99 -5.48
C ARG A 44 -22.52 4.51 -5.39
N ASP A 45 -21.31 4.25 -4.89
CA ASP A 45 -20.65 2.95 -4.78
C ASP A 45 -20.20 2.59 -3.36
N ALA A 46 -20.62 3.29 -2.30
CA ALA A 46 -20.22 2.94 -0.93
C ALA A 46 -20.65 1.51 -0.51
N GLU A 47 -21.69 0.96 -1.14
CA GLU A 47 -22.17 -0.41 -0.91
C GLU A 47 -21.53 -1.45 -1.85
N ARG A 48 -20.70 -1.00 -2.81
CA ARG A 48 -20.06 -1.82 -3.84
C ARG A 48 -18.58 -1.47 -4.03
N SER A 49 -17.96 -0.88 -3.02
CA SER A 49 -16.52 -0.64 -3.02
C SER A 49 -15.84 -2.00 -2.99
N GLY A 50 -15.15 -2.34 -4.06
CA GLY A 50 -14.43 -3.60 -4.13
C GLY A 50 -13.29 -3.60 -3.13
N GLU A 51 -12.81 -4.79 -2.85
CA GLU A 51 -11.69 -4.99 -1.96
C GLU A 51 -10.39 -5.06 -2.73
N LEU A 52 -9.38 -4.28 -2.32
CA LEU A 52 -8.06 -4.35 -2.92
C LEU A 52 -7.28 -5.52 -2.35
N VAL A 53 -6.87 -6.43 -3.24
CA VAL A 53 -6.01 -7.58 -2.92
C VAL A 53 -4.69 -7.50 -3.67
N LEU A 54 -3.62 -7.92 -2.99
CA LEU A 54 -2.28 -8.04 -3.53
C LEU A 54 -2.01 -9.52 -3.85
N ALA A 55 -1.87 -9.85 -5.13
CA ALA A 55 -1.50 -11.17 -5.59
C ALA A 55 0.02 -11.36 -5.52
N ILE A 56 0.45 -12.44 -4.87
CA ILE A 56 1.86 -12.77 -4.64
C ILE A 56 2.12 -14.25 -4.88
N GLN A 57 3.40 -14.64 -4.99
CA GLN A 57 3.81 -16.04 -5.01
C GLN A 57 4.62 -16.38 -3.77
N ALA A 58 4.38 -17.59 -3.24
CA ALA A 58 5.26 -18.20 -2.27
C ALA A 58 5.38 -19.71 -2.47
N GLY A 59 6.62 -20.24 -2.48
CA GLY A 59 6.87 -21.69 -2.61
C GLY A 59 6.30 -22.30 -3.90
N GLY A 60 6.23 -21.50 -4.98
CA GLY A 60 5.63 -21.92 -6.25
C GLY A 60 4.09 -21.93 -6.27
N GLN A 61 3.42 -21.42 -5.23
CA GLN A 61 1.97 -21.29 -5.16
C GLN A 61 1.54 -19.83 -5.06
N GLY A 62 0.42 -19.51 -5.70
CA GLY A 62 -0.18 -18.18 -5.70
C GLY A 62 -1.04 -17.94 -4.46
N TYR A 63 -0.84 -16.78 -3.83
CA TYR A 63 -1.63 -16.31 -2.69
C TYR A 63 -2.15 -14.89 -2.94
N ALA A 64 -3.10 -14.47 -2.11
CA ALA A 64 -3.60 -13.10 -2.05
C ALA A 64 -3.49 -12.56 -0.61
N LEU A 65 -3.30 -11.26 -0.48
CA LEU A 65 -3.34 -10.53 0.78
C LEU A 65 -4.27 -9.32 0.64
N ARG A 66 -5.09 -9.05 1.64
CA ARG A 66 -5.90 -7.83 1.68
C ARG A 66 -4.97 -6.63 1.84
N LEU A 67 -5.08 -5.64 0.96
CA LEU A 67 -4.19 -4.48 1.01
C LEU A 67 -4.45 -3.63 2.25
N SER A 68 -5.66 -3.67 2.80
CA SER A 68 -6.04 -3.02 4.07
C SER A 68 -5.21 -3.47 5.26
N ASP A 69 -4.67 -4.69 5.22
CA ASP A 69 -3.94 -5.28 6.34
C ASP A 69 -2.44 -4.96 6.25
N ILE A 70 -1.99 -4.38 5.15
CA ILE A 70 -0.58 -4.08 4.87
C ILE A 70 -0.29 -2.62 5.22
N ASP A 71 0.56 -2.40 6.22
CA ASP A 71 1.00 -1.08 6.67
C ASP A 71 1.93 -0.39 5.65
N GLY A 72 2.59 -1.16 4.78
CA GLY A 72 3.43 -0.63 3.72
C GLY A 72 4.07 -1.68 2.82
N VAL A 73 4.35 -1.31 1.58
CA VAL A 73 5.06 -2.15 0.61
C VAL A 73 6.35 -1.45 0.20
N HIS A 74 7.48 -2.15 0.34
CA HIS A 74 8.80 -1.61 0.02
C HIS A 74 9.61 -2.58 -0.84
N GLU A 75 10.42 -2.04 -1.74
CA GLU A 75 11.44 -2.83 -2.42
C GLU A 75 12.50 -3.31 -1.42
N CYS A 76 12.82 -4.60 -1.46
CA CYS A 76 13.85 -5.20 -0.62
C CYS A 76 15.25 -4.87 -1.15
N ARG A 77 15.85 -3.78 -0.65
CA ARG A 77 17.20 -3.38 -1.06
C ARG A 77 18.31 -4.15 -0.33
N LYS A 78 18.20 -4.24 0.99
CA LYS A 78 19.20 -4.89 1.84
C LYS A 78 18.55 -5.48 3.08
N VAL A 79 18.87 -6.73 3.35
CA VAL A 79 18.61 -7.41 4.62
C VAL A 79 19.96 -7.79 5.20
N VAL A 80 20.23 -7.38 6.43
CA VAL A 80 21.43 -7.77 7.16
C VAL A 80 21.08 -9.03 7.96
N PRO A 81 21.68 -10.19 7.65
CA PRO A 81 21.38 -11.42 8.37
C PRO A 81 21.80 -11.28 9.84
N LEU A 82 20.98 -11.84 10.73
CA LEU A 82 21.30 -11.90 12.16
C LEU A 82 22.10 -13.18 12.43
N PRO A 83 23.24 -13.11 13.14
CA PRO A 83 23.93 -14.30 13.61
C PRO A 83 22.98 -15.17 14.43
N GLU A 84 22.85 -16.45 14.07
CA GLU A 84 21.96 -17.41 14.74
C GLU A 84 20.48 -16.99 14.81
N GLY A 85 19.94 -16.29 13.79
CA GLY A 85 18.51 -15.96 13.75
C GLY A 85 17.61 -17.22 13.86
N PRO A 86 16.41 -17.11 14.47
CA PRO A 86 15.46 -18.22 14.51
C PRO A 86 15.08 -18.68 13.09
N PRO A 87 14.68 -19.95 12.90
CA PRO A 87 14.28 -20.45 11.60
C PRO A 87 13.24 -19.56 10.92
N GLY A 88 13.51 -19.17 9.67
CA GLY A 88 12.63 -18.30 8.89
C GLY A 88 12.84 -16.79 9.08
N LEU A 89 13.67 -16.36 10.03
CA LEU A 89 14.14 -14.97 10.10
C LEU A 89 15.30 -14.76 9.12
N LEU A 90 15.10 -13.90 8.13
CA LEU A 90 16.12 -13.54 7.14
C LEU A 90 17.13 -12.53 7.70
N GLY A 91 16.73 -11.74 8.70
CA GLY A 91 17.58 -10.75 9.36
C GLY A 91 16.83 -9.46 9.69
N ILE A 92 17.54 -8.34 9.61
CA ILE A 92 17.01 -7.00 9.88
C ILE A 92 17.16 -6.07 8.69
N THR A 93 16.25 -5.12 8.55
CA THR A 93 16.32 -4.07 7.53
C THR A 93 15.88 -2.72 8.09
N GLY A 94 16.37 -1.63 7.48
CA GLY A 94 16.02 -0.26 7.85
C GLY A 94 15.16 0.38 6.79
N ILE A 95 13.96 0.83 7.16
CA ILE A 95 13.02 1.53 6.27
C ILE A 95 12.68 2.87 6.92
N ARG A 96 12.99 3.97 6.22
CA ARG A 96 12.73 5.35 6.68
C ARG A 96 13.22 5.61 8.13
N GLY A 97 14.39 5.08 8.47
CA GLY A 97 15.00 5.25 9.81
C GLY A 97 14.45 4.34 10.91
N ARG A 98 13.48 3.46 10.61
CA ARG A 98 12.96 2.42 11.53
C ARG A 98 13.53 1.05 11.16
N LEU A 99 13.82 0.22 12.15
CA LEU A 99 14.30 -1.15 11.95
C LEU A 99 13.13 -2.13 11.97
N PHE A 100 13.18 -3.13 11.10
CA PHE A 100 12.20 -4.21 11.00
C PHE A 100 12.92 -5.56 10.96
N ALA A 101 12.40 -6.52 11.72
CA ALA A 101 12.76 -7.92 11.58
C ALA A 101 12.12 -8.47 10.29
N VAL A 102 12.92 -9.11 9.44
CA VAL A 102 12.49 -9.60 8.13
C VAL A 102 12.29 -11.11 8.19
N HIS A 103 11.05 -11.56 8.05
CA HIS A 103 10.67 -12.98 8.01
C HIS A 103 10.37 -13.42 6.59
N ALA A 104 10.83 -14.60 6.18
CA ALA A 104 10.46 -15.16 4.89
C ALA A 104 9.00 -15.64 4.93
N LEU A 105 8.16 -15.21 3.97
CA LEU A 105 6.77 -15.65 3.91
C LEU A 105 6.64 -17.18 3.87
N GLY A 106 7.43 -17.85 3.02
CA GLY A 106 7.39 -19.32 2.94
C GLY A 106 7.68 -20.01 4.28
N ALA A 107 8.59 -19.44 5.10
CA ALA A 107 8.86 -19.99 6.42
C ALA A 107 7.69 -19.79 7.40
N LEU A 108 6.98 -18.67 7.32
CA LEU A 108 5.76 -18.44 8.12
C LEU A 108 4.64 -19.40 7.72
N LEU A 109 4.52 -19.70 6.41
CA LEU A 109 3.57 -20.67 5.88
C LEU A 109 3.97 -22.14 6.12
N GLY A 110 5.14 -22.42 6.70
CA GLY A 110 5.64 -23.78 6.89
C GLY A 110 6.09 -24.48 5.60
N LEU A 111 6.25 -23.75 4.51
CA LEU A 111 6.62 -24.32 3.21
C LEU A 111 8.07 -24.80 3.23
N PRO A 112 8.35 -26.03 2.75
CA PRO A 112 9.70 -26.56 2.68
C PRO A 112 10.52 -25.78 1.64
N THR A 113 11.70 -25.33 2.05
CA THR A 113 12.72 -24.74 1.15
C THR A 113 12.33 -23.39 0.54
N TRP A 114 12.20 -22.36 1.37
CA TRP A 114 12.27 -20.98 0.88
C TRP A 114 13.73 -20.58 0.58
N ASN A 115 14.15 -20.70 -0.67
CA ASN A 115 15.47 -20.24 -1.12
C ASN A 115 15.40 -18.98 -2.01
N GLU A 116 14.22 -18.37 -2.14
CA GLU A 116 14.05 -17.19 -2.97
C GLU A 116 14.46 -15.92 -2.21
N LYS A 117 15.33 -15.12 -2.81
CA LYS A 117 15.71 -13.83 -2.24
C LYS A 117 14.50 -12.90 -2.27
N PRO A 118 14.08 -12.30 -1.14
CA PRO A 118 12.96 -11.36 -1.15
C PRO A 118 13.29 -10.16 -2.02
N ARG A 119 12.38 -9.79 -2.92
CA ARG A 119 12.44 -8.57 -3.73
C ARG A 119 11.54 -7.48 -3.17
N TRP A 120 10.56 -7.86 -2.37
CA TRP A 120 9.62 -6.95 -1.72
C TRP A 120 9.51 -7.27 -0.24
N LEU A 121 9.16 -6.26 0.53
CA LEU A 121 8.89 -6.31 1.95
C LEU A 121 7.48 -5.76 2.18
N LEU A 122 6.65 -6.57 2.83
CA LEU A 122 5.32 -6.17 3.30
C LEU A 122 5.43 -5.86 4.79
N ILE A 123 5.08 -4.65 5.19
CA ILE A 123 5.06 -4.24 6.60
C ILE A 123 3.67 -4.53 7.15
N ALA A 124 3.63 -5.16 8.32
CA ALA A 124 2.39 -5.54 8.98
C ALA A 124 2.60 -5.67 10.49
N GLY A 125 1.51 -5.56 11.25
CA GLY A 125 1.53 -5.72 12.71
C GLY A 125 1.33 -4.43 13.49
N GLY A 126 1.04 -3.31 12.83
CA GLY A 126 0.62 -2.07 13.50
C GLY A 126 1.63 -1.56 14.52
N ASP A 127 1.32 -1.72 15.81
CA ASP A 127 2.14 -1.25 16.93
C ASP A 127 3.46 -2.03 17.09
N GLU A 128 3.48 -3.32 16.76
CA GLU A 128 4.68 -4.17 16.76
C GLU A 128 4.97 -4.69 15.34
N PRO A 129 5.39 -3.80 14.42
CA PRO A 129 5.41 -4.15 13.01
C PRO A 129 6.63 -5.00 12.65
N ILE A 130 6.39 -6.01 11.84
CA ILE A 130 7.40 -6.84 11.21
C ILE A 130 7.47 -6.56 9.71
N ALA A 131 8.53 -7.03 9.06
CA ALA A 131 8.62 -7.09 7.62
C ALA A 131 8.51 -8.54 7.13
N ILE A 132 7.61 -8.80 6.20
CA ILE A 132 7.45 -10.10 5.54
C ILE A 132 8.07 -10.00 4.15
N GLY A 133 9.11 -10.79 3.91
CA GLY A 133 9.80 -10.87 2.64
C GLY A 133 9.07 -11.75 1.64
N VAL A 134 8.77 -11.19 0.47
CA VAL A 134 8.17 -11.91 -0.67
C VAL A 134 9.01 -11.74 -1.92
N ALA A 135 9.07 -12.79 -2.74
CA ALA A 135 9.91 -12.81 -3.94
C ALA A 135 9.26 -12.04 -5.10
N SER A 136 7.94 -12.11 -5.24
CA SER A 136 7.21 -11.42 -6.29
C SER A 136 5.86 -10.88 -5.80
N ILE A 137 5.48 -9.75 -6.39
CA ILE A 137 4.13 -9.22 -6.41
C ILE A 137 3.71 -9.29 -7.87
N GLU A 138 2.59 -9.96 -8.14
CA GLU A 138 2.11 -10.19 -9.50
C GLU A 138 1.15 -9.10 -9.94
N ALA A 139 0.20 -8.74 -9.07
CA ALA A 139 -0.81 -7.73 -9.35
C ALA A 139 -1.38 -7.15 -8.06
N CYS A 140 -1.95 -5.94 -8.17
CA CYS A 140 -2.86 -5.37 -7.19
C CYS A 140 -4.20 -5.19 -7.89
N LEU A 141 -5.24 -5.82 -7.39
CA LEU A 141 -6.52 -5.96 -8.07
C LEU A 141 -7.65 -5.60 -7.10
N GLU A 142 -8.70 -4.97 -7.63
CA GLU A 142 -9.95 -4.79 -6.91
C GLU A 142 -10.85 -6.00 -7.19
N VAL A 143 -11.35 -6.66 -6.13
CA VAL A 143 -12.23 -7.82 -6.21
C VAL A 143 -13.57 -7.53 -5.55
N SER A 144 -14.64 -8.18 -6.00
CA SER A 144 -15.91 -8.09 -5.28
C SER A 144 -15.80 -8.86 -3.96
N PRO A 145 -16.34 -8.36 -2.84
CA PRO A 145 -16.44 -9.13 -1.61
C PRO A 145 -17.16 -10.48 -1.79
N ALA A 146 -18.05 -10.59 -2.79
CA ALA A 146 -18.72 -11.84 -3.13
C ALA A 146 -17.79 -12.89 -3.78
N ASP A 147 -16.63 -12.50 -4.30
CA ASP A 147 -15.64 -13.39 -4.90
C ASP A 147 -14.68 -13.98 -3.85
N LEU A 148 -14.74 -13.48 -2.61
CA LEU A 148 -14.00 -13.99 -1.44
C LEU A 148 -14.84 -15.07 -0.77
N VAL A 149 -14.48 -16.32 -1.03
CA VAL A 149 -15.24 -17.48 -0.55
C VAL A 149 -14.58 -18.01 0.73
N PRO A 150 -15.27 -17.99 1.89
CA PRO A 150 -14.74 -18.55 3.13
C PRO A 150 -14.42 -20.04 3.00
N VAL A 151 -13.36 -20.48 3.67
CA VAL A 151 -12.97 -21.88 3.75
C VAL A 151 -12.76 -22.32 5.20
N ASP A 152 -13.26 -23.52 5.52
CA ASP A 152 -12.95 -24.19 6.77
C ASP A 152 -11.54 -24.79 6.67
N SER A 153 -10.56 -24.05 7.16
CA SER A 153 -9.15 -24.46 7.21
C SER A 153 -8.98 -25.66 8.15
N ALA A 154 -9.05 -26.87 7.60
CA ALA A 154 -8.93 -28.14 8.35
C ALA A 154 -7.50 -28.73 8.35
N LYS A 155 -6.56 -28.15 7.61
CA LYS A 155 -5.17 -28.62 7.49
C LYS A 155 -4.19 -27.62 8.10
N GLU A 156 -3.15 -28.11 8.78
CA GLU A 156 -2.10 -27.29 9.41
C GLU A 156 -1.35 -26.39 8.41
N ASP A 157 -1.18 -26.84 7.15
CA ASP A 157 -0.54 -26.07 6.08
C ASP A 157 -1.40 -24.89 5.56
N GLU A 158 -2.69 -24.87 5.88
CA GLU A 158 -3.65 -23.83 5.49
C GLU A 158 -4.10 -22.97 6.69
N ALA A 159 -3.42 -23.07 7.84
CA ALA A 159 -3.80 -22.38 9.07
C ALA A 159 -3.90 -20.83 8.94
N HIS A 160 -3.22 -20.28 7.94
CA HIS A 160 -3.20 -18.84 7.66
C HIS A 160 -4.15 -18.42 6.54
N VAL A 161 -4.94 -19.33 5.97
CA VAL A 161 -5.91 -19.06 4.90
C VAL A 161 -7.32 -19.16 5.46
N ARG A 162 -8.14 -18.13 5.25
CA ARG A 162 -9.55 -18.13 5.67
C ARG A 162 -10.53 -18.02 4.52
N GLU A 163 -10.06 -17.54 3.38
CA GLU A 163 -10.87 -17.38 2.19
C GLU A 163 -10.07 -17.79 0.96
N ILE A 164 -10.77 -18.06 -0.13
CA ILE A 164 -10.20 -18.26 -1.46
C ILE A 164 -10.76 -17.21 -2.39
N VAL A 165 -9.90 -16.66 -3.24
CA VAL A 165 -10.27 -15.78 -4.36
C VAL A 165 -9.79 -16.39 -5.67
N THR A 166 -10.56 -16.24 -6.74
CA THR A 166 -10.14 -16.68 -8.08
C THR A 166 -9.61 -15.49 -8.86
N LEU A 167 -8.31 -15.49 -9.17
CA LEU A 167 -7.64 -14.43 -9.93
C LEU A 167 -7.09 -15.02 -11.23
N ALA A 168 -7.43 -14.41 -12.37
CA ALA A 168 -7.03 -14.89 -13.70
C ALA A 168 -7.37 -16.39 -13.97
N GLY A 169 -8.43 -16.91 -13.34
CA GLY A 169 -8.85 -18.31 -13.48
C GLY A 169 -8.16 -19.28 -12.53
N GLU A 170 -7.27 -18.81 -11.65
CA GLU A 170 -6.58 -19.62 -10.64
C GLU A 170 -7.12 -19.32 -9.24
N ALA A 171 -7.42 -20.37 -8.48
CA ALA A 171 -7.82 -20.25 -7.08
C ALA A 171 -6.60 -19.95 -6.21
N ARG A 172 -6.71 -18.93 -5.36
CA ARG A 172 -5.64 -18.45 -4.47
C ARG A 172 -6.16 -18.30 -3.06
N GLY A 173 -5.41 -18.83 -2.10
CA GLY A 173 -5.71 -18.62 -0.68
C GLY A 173 -5.46 -17.16 -0.29
N VAL A 174 -6.42 -16.56 0.39
CA VAL A 174 -6.31 -15.23 1.00
C VAL A 174 -5.69 -15.40 2.38
N LEU A 175 -4.48 -14.88 2.52
CA LEU A 175 -3.68 -14.99 3.74
C LEU A 175 -4.14 -13.97 4.78
N VAL A 176 -4.29 -14.42 6.02
CA VAL A 176 -4.58 -13.58 7.18
C VAL A 176 -3.26 -13.09 7.76
N LEU A 177 -2.97 -11.81 7.56
CA LEU A 177 -1.67 -11.24 7.90
C LEU A 177 -1.44 -11.19 9.41
N GLU A 178 -2.48 -10.93 10.20
CA GLU A 178 -2.42 -10.99 11.67
C GLU A 178 -1.91 -12.34 12.18
N SER A 179 -2.38 -13.45 11.59
CA SER A 179 -1.95 -14.80 11.96
C SER A 179 -0.48 -15.05 11.62
N LEU A 180 0.01 -14.47 10.51
CA LEU A 180 1.43 -14.54 10.12
C LEU A 180 2.31 -13.70 11.05
N VAL A 181 1.83 -12.53 11.49
CA VAL A 181 2.52 -11.69 12.47
C VAL A 181 2.61 -12.40 13.81
N ALA A 182 1.51 -12.94 14.31
CA ALA A 182 1.48 -13.71 15.56
C ALA A 182 2.51 -14.85 15.52
N ARG A 183 2.53 -15.63 14.43
CA ARG A 183 3.49 -16.73 14.24
C ARG A 183 4.95 -16.26 14.19
N ALA A 184 5.21 -15.07 13.64
CA ALA A 184 6.56 -14.50 13.62
C ALA A 184 7.02 -14.10 15.02
N LEU A 185 6.13 -13.51 15.83
CA LEU A 185 6.41 -13.08 17.20
C LEU A 185 6.57 -14.27 18.15
N GLU A 186 5.74 -15.31 18.02
CA GLU A 186 5.87 -16.57 18.79
C GLU A 186 7.26 -17.19 18.62
N ARG A 187 7.72 -17.35 17.38
CA ARG A 187 9.06 -17.90 17.07
C ARG A 187 10.21 -17.02 17.56
N ALA A 188 9.99 -15.72 17.72
CA ALA A 188 10.98 -14.83 18.32
C ALA A 188 11.02 -14.99 19.86
N GLY A 189 9.88 -15.31 20.48
CA GLY A 189 9.73 -15.54 21.92
C GLY A 189 10.30 -16.87 22.40
N GLU A 190 10.14 -17.96 21.63
CA GLU A 190 10.59 -19.32 21.96
C GLU A 190 12.10 -19.41 22.29
N ARG A 191 12.93 -18.49 21.77
CA ARG A 191 14.36 -18.43 22.11
C ARG A 191 14.64 -17.82 23.50
N ARG A 192 13.77 -16.95 24.02
CA ARG A 192 13.99 -16.32 25.34
C ARG A 192 13.92 -17.32 26.48
N GLU A 193 13.10 -18.37 26.35
CA GLU A 193 12.91 -19.37 27.41
C GLU A 193 13.98 -20.47 27.40
N GLY A 194 14.64 -20.73 26.26
CA GLY A 194 15.73 -21.71 26.14
C GLY A 194 17.12 -21.22 26.57
N ALA A 195 17.24 -19.98 27.06
CA ALA A 195 18.51 -19.34 27.42
C ALA A 195 18.67 -19.07 28.93
N SER A 196 17.85 -19.69 29.78
CA SER A 196 17.96 -19.60 31.24
C SER A 196 18.61 -20.81 31.90
#